data_AF-A0A954PZJ8-F1
#
_entry.id   AF-A0A954PZJ8-F1
#
_cell.length_a   1.000
_cell.length_b   1.000
_cell.length_c   1.000
_cell.angle_alpha   90.00
_cell.angle_beta   90.00
_cell.angle_gamma   90.00
#
_symmetry.space_group_name_H-M   'P 1'
#
loop_
_entity.id
_entity.type
_entity.pdbx_description
1 polymer ?
#
loop_
_entity_poly.entity_id
_entity_poly.type
_entity_poly.pdbx_seq_one_letter_code
_entity_poly.pdbx_strand_id
1 'polypeptide(L)'
;MRIAEKLGDNGARTYARKLGLQPIYDGLDRTIPQGPDQVYRASDGRTIVYEAKGGSSPIARAYGHPQGSPEWAVKSAERVLRSPKTTSAEKAAARKVIEAAASKRLDVYVIRTPHTLGIPSTTVVEASSSTTRGAKRLAQQVLGSLQKPARASIVAKTPSAARSVTRGLAVVGVVVDATERMENVRQANEAVADGLISRKDREVLIVREAAGMAGGWVGALAGAKGGGAFGAMIGGPWGATGGAVIGGVAGYVAGEAAVEKAATWGVRKLHDAGSTMESAWRNAW
;
A
#
# COMPACT_ATOMS: atom_id res chain seq x y z
N MET A 1 0.80 -21.53 -16.31
CA MET A 1 1.73 -20.47 -16.75
C MET A 1 2.57 -21.02 -17.90
N ARG A 2 2.61 -20.32 -19.04
CA ARG A 2 3.34 -20.79 -20.25
C ARG A 2 4.84 -20.52 -20.09
N ILE A 3 5.71 -21.36 -20.67
CA ILE A 3 7.18 -21.21 -20.58
C ILE A 3 7.63 -19.80 -21.00
N ALA A 4 7.04 -19.27 -22.09
CA ALA A 4 7.34 -17.91 -22.57
C ALA A 4 7.09 -16.83 -21.50
N GLU A 5 5.96 -16.89 -20.79
CA GLU A 5 5.62 -15.94 -19.72
C GLU A 5 6.69 -15.93 -18.63
N LYS A 6 7.07 -17.13 -18.14
CA LYS A 6 8.14 -17.30 -17.15
C LYS A 6 9.48 -16.72 -17.61
N LEU A 7 9.85 -16.95 -18.87
CA LEU A 7 11.10 -16.41 -19.45
C LEU A 7 11.05 -14.88 -19.56
N GLY A 8 9.90 -14.33 -19.96
CA GLY A 8 9.64 -12.89 -19.97
C GLY A 8 9.85 -12.28 -18.59
N ASP A 9 9.17 -12.83 -17.58
CA ASP A 9 9.22 -12.35 -16.20
C ASP A 9 10.63 -12.43 -15.60
N ASN A 10 11.32 -13.56 -15.79
CA ASN A 10 12.68 -13.75 -15.31
C ASN A 10 13.67 -12.78 -15.95
N GLY A 11 13.53 -12.53 -17.26
CA GLY A 11 14.38 -11.59 -17.97
C GLY A 11 14.13 -10.15 -17.51
N ALA A 12 12.87 -9.75 -17.33
CA ALA A 12 12.53 -8.43 -16.78
C ALA A 12 13.08 -8.20 -15.36
N ARG A 13 12.95 -9.19 -14.46
CA ARG A 13 13.54 -9.15 -13.11
C ARG A 13 15.07 -9.03 -13.14
N THR A 14 15.72 -9.77 -14.04
CA THR A 14 17.18 -9.72 -14.20
C THR A 14 17.63 -8.38 -14.75
N TYR A 15 16.89 -7.82 -15.70
CA TYR A 15 17.13 -6.50 -16.24
C TYR A 15 16.96 -5.41 -15.18
N ALA A 16 15.88 -5.46 -14.38
CA ALA A 16 15.64 -4.52 -13.27
C ALA A 16 16.80 -4.51 -12.26
N ARG A 17 17.29 -5.69 -11.86
CA ARG A 17 18.42 -5.84 -10.93
C ARG A 17 19.71 -5.23 -11.49
N LYS A 18 20.00 -5.41 -12.78
CA LYS A 18 21.17 -4.80 -13.44
C LYS A 18 21.14 -3.27 -13.39
N LEU A 19 19.95 -2.68 -13.40
CA LEU A 19 19.75 -1.24 -13.29
C LEU A 19 19.67 -0.72 -11.84
N GLY A 20 19.83 -1.60 -10.85
CA GLY A 20 19.73 -1.23 -9.43
C GLY A 20 18.33 -0.80 -9.00
N LEU A 21 17.29 -1.25 -9.71
CA LEU A 21 15.91 -0.94 -9.35
C LEU A 21 15.46 -1.74 -8.13
N GLN A 22 14.80 -1.07 -7.19
CA GLN A 22 14.27 -1.71 -5.98
C GLN A 22 12.87 -2.28 -6.26
N PRO A 23 12.60 -3.57 -6.00
CA PRO A 23 11.28 -4.15 -6.22
C PRO A 23 10.26 -3.57 -5.24
N ILE A 24 9.13 -3.09 -5.76
CA ILE A 24 7.91 -2.85 -4.97
C ILE A 24 7.03 -4.10 -5.06
N TYR A 25 6.97 -4.71 -6.25
CA TYR A 25 6.27 -5.96 -6.51
C TYR A 25 6.89 -6.63 -7.75
N ASP A 26 7.27 -7.91 -7.64
CA ASP A 26 8.08 -8.59 -8.66
C ASP A 26 7.30 -9.61 -9.51
N GLY A 27 5.98 -9.69 -9.30
CA GLY A 27 5.06 -10.48 -10.12
C GLY A 27 4.96 -11.96 -9.76
N LEU A 28 5.73 -12.48 -8.79
CA LEU A 28 5.78 -13.91 -8.49
C LEU A 28 4.47 -14.47 -7.93
N ASP A 29 3.78 -13.69 -7.09
CA ASP A 29 2.59 -14.13 -6.34
C ASP A 29 1.29 -13.52 -6.88
N ARG A 30 1.21 -13.36 -8.21
CA ARG A 30 0.05 -12.74 -8.87
C ARG A 30 -1.22 -13.55 -8.65
N THR A 31 -2.22 -12.97 -8.03
CA THR A 31 -3.49 -13.66 -7.70
C THR A 31 -4.57 -13.47 -8.77
N ILE A 32 -4.47 -12.42 -9.57
CA ILE A 32 -5.41 -12.16 -10.67
C ILE A 32 -4.69 -12.08 -12.02
N PRO A 33 -5.27 -12.59 -13.12
CA PRO A 33 -4.59 -12.60 -14.41
C PRO A 33 -4.26 -11.21 -15.00
N GLN A 34 -4.88 -10.14 -14.50
CA GLN A 34 -4.73 -8.79 -15.05
C GLN A 34 -4.34 -7.81 -13.94
N GLY A 35 -3.14 -7.24 -14.07
CA GLY A 35 -2.54 -6.25 -13.19
C GLY A 35 -1.19 -5.82 -13.79
N PRO A 36 -0.47 -4.87 -13.18
CA PRO A 36 0.94 -4.63 -13.51
C PRO A 36 1.73 -5.93 -13.33
N ASP A 37 2.56 -6.31 -14.30
CA ASP A 37 3.36 -7.53 -14.18
C ASP A 37 4.41 -7.36 -13.06
N GLN A 38 5.20 -6.28 -13.13
CA GLN A 38 6.24 -5.96 -12.15
C GLN A 38 6.30 -4.45 -11.91
N VAL A 39 6.56 -4.04 -10.66
CA VAL A 39 6.61 -2.64 -10.23
C VAL A 39 7.88 -2.42 -9.42
N TYR A 40 8.64 -1.40 -9.79
CA TYR A 40 9.92 -1.05 -9.20
C TYR A 40 9.99 0.42 -8.82
N ARG A 41 10.94 0.74 -7.93
CA ARG A 41 11.35 2.10 -7.59
C ARG A 41 12.76 2.35 -8.12
N ALA A 42 12.92 3.43 -8.87
CA ALA A 42 14.22 3.94 -9.28
C ALA A 42 14.87 4.77 -8.16
N SER A 43 16.19 4.97 -8.23
CA SER A 43 16.96 5.74 -7.24
C SER A 43 16.52 7.20 -7.13
N ASP A 44 16.01 7.78 -8.21
CA ASP A 44 15.43 9.13 -8.25
C ASP A 44 14.00 9.19 -7.69
N GLY A 45 13.45 8.07 -7.20
CA GLY A 45 12.11 7.94 -6.65
C GLY A 45 11.00 7.86 -7.71
N ARG A 46 11.30 7.64 -8.98
CA ARG A 46 10.28 7.29 -9.99
C ARG A 46 9.78 5.87 -9.76
N THR A 47 8.49 5.66 -10.08
CA THR A 47 7.92 4.31 -10.13
C THR A 47 8.00 3.82 -11.56
N ILE A 48 8.56 2.62 -11.72
CA ILE A 48 8.76 1.95 -12.99
C ILE A 48 7.85 0.73 -13.04
N VAL A 49 7.00 0.65 -14.05
CA VAL A 49 6.22 -0.56 -14.34
C VAL A 49 6.88 -1.28 -15.51
N TYR A 50 7.21 -2.55 -15.30
CA TYR A 50 7.65 -3.43 -16.38
C TYR A 50 6.47 -4.31 -16.81
N GLU A 51 6.14 -4.23 -18.10
CA GLU A 51 5.27 -5.17 -18.80
C GLU A 51 6.17 -6.21 -19.46
N ALA A 52 6.17 -7.44 -18.93
CA ALA A 52 7.11 -8.46 -19.34
C ALA A 52 6.55 -9.30 -20.51
N LYS A 53 7.37 -9.53 -21.54
CA LYS A 53 6.99 -10.34 -22.72
C LYS A 53 8.04 -11.41 -23.01
N GLY A 54 7.58 -12.65 -23.17
CA GLY A 54 8.40 -13.76 -23.61
C GLY A 54 8.25 -14.06 -25.10
N GLY A 55 9.37 -14.33 -25.76
CA GLY A 55 9.40 -14.73 -27.16
C GLY A 55 8.78 -13.68 -28.07
N SER A 56 7.92 -14.13 -29.00
CA SER A 56 7.18 -13.29 -29.95
C SER A 56 5.75 -12.95 -29.49
N SER A 57 5.46 -13.07 -28.18
CA SER A 57 4.11 -12.79 -27.66
C SER A 57 3.67 -11.37 -28.04
N PRO A 58 2.48 -11.19 -28.65
CA PRO A 58 2.03 -9.88 -29.09
C PRO A 58 1.73 -8.96 -27.90
N ILE A 59 1.84 -7.65 -28.13
CA ILE A 59 1.36 -6.64 -27.18
C ILE A 59 -0.17 -6.61 -27.28
N ALA A 60 -0.86 -7.03 -26.22
CA ALA A 60 -2.33 -7.06 -26.22
C ALA A 60 -2.92 -5.66 -25.97
N ARG A 61 -4.24 -5.55 -26.08
CA ARG A 61 -5.00 -4.34 -25.73
C ARG A 61 -6.05 -4.69 -24.69
N ALA A 62 -6.22 -3.83 -23.69
CA ALA A 62 -7.28 -3.96 -22.69
C ALA A 62 -7.63 -2.58 -22.13
N TYR A 63 -8.83 -2.43 -21.57
CA TYR A 63 -9.30 -1.15 -21.02
C TYR A 63 -9.31 0.01 -22.02
N GLY A 64 -9.33 -0.27 -23.33
CA GLY A 64 -9.20 0.74 -24.39
C GLY A 64 -7.77 1.20 -24.68
N HIS A 65 -6.76 0.63 -24.02
CA HIS A 65 -5.36 1.04 -24.11
C HIS A 65 -4.43 -0.13 -24.50
N PRO A 66 -3.33 0.11 -25.23
CA PRO A 66 -2.33 -0.92 -25.50
C PRO A 66 -1.56 -1.27 -24.21
N GLN A 67 -1.23 -2.56 -24.04
CA GLN A 67 -0.31 -3.01 -22.98
C GLN A 67 1.02 -2.26 -23.07
N GLY A 68 1.62 -1.96 -21.91
CA GLY A 68 2.82 -1.14 -21.84
C GLY A 68 2.60 0.37 -21.95
N SER A 69 1.36 0.84 -22.13
CA SER A 69 1.06 2.27 -22.01
C SER A 69 0.83 2.72 -20.56
N PRO A 70 1.10 3.98 -20.22
CA PRO A 70 0.79 4.55 -18.90
C PRO A 70 -0.70 4.46 -18.52
N GLU A 71 -1.62 4.67 -19.47
CA GLU A 71 -3.06 4.55 -19.23
C GLU A 71 -3.48 3.11 -18.91
N TRP A 72 -2.90 2.14 -19.63
CA TRP A 72 -3.11 0.73 -19.33
C TRP A 72 -2.62 0.39 -17.92
N ALA A 73 -1.43 0.85 -17.52
CA ALA A 73 -0.87 0.60 -16.19
C ALA A 73 -1.75 1.18 -15.07
N VAL A 74 -2.31 2.38 -15.26
CA VAL A 74 -3.25 2.99 -14.29
C VAL A 74 -4.55 2.17 -14.21
N LYS A 75 -5.09 1.72 -15.34
CA LYS A 75 -6.33 0.92 -15.36
C LYS A 75 -6.16 -0.49 -14.81
N SER A 76 -5.04 -1.14 -15.09
CA SER A 76 -4.72 -2.44 -14.51
C SER A 76 -4.50 -2.32 -13.00
N ALA A 77 -3.82 -1.28 -12.53
CA ALA A 77 -3.67 -0.98 -11.10
C ALA A 77 -5.04 -0.68 -10.42
N GLU A 78 -5.92 0.09 -11.06
CA GLU A 78 -7.28 0.33 -10.58
C GLU A 78 -8.05 -0.98 -10.38
N ARG A 79 -7.94 -1.92 -11.33
CA ARG A 79 -8.56 -3.25 -11.21
C ARG A 79 -7.98 -4.03 -10.03
N VAL A 80 -6.66 -4.02 -9.84
CA VAL A 80 -6.00 -4.68 -8.70
C VAL A 80 -6.53 -4.14 -7.37
N LEU A 81 -6.67 -2.82 -7.24
CA LEU A 81 -7.20 -2.20 -6.02
C LEU A 81 -8.66 -2.55 -5.72
N ARG A 82 -9.48 -2.70 -6.76
CA ARG A 82 -10.91 -3.04 -6.62
C ARG A 82 -11.15 -4.53 -6.41
N SER A 83 -10.17 -5.39 -6.69
CA SER A 83 -10.33 -6.83 -6.56
C SER A 83 -10.33 -7.25 -5.08
N PRO A 84 -11.27 -8.12 -4.66
CA PRO A 84 -11.21 -8.74 -3.35
C PRO A 84 -10.19 -9.88 -3.28
N LYS A 85 -9.74 -10.39 -4.43
CA LYS A 85 -8.81 -11.54 -4.52
C LYS A 85 -7.33 -11.15 -4.42
N THR A 86 -7.02 -9.87 -4.56
CA THR A 86 -5.64 -9.37 -4.61
C THR A 86 -5.02 -9.28 -3.23
N THR A 87 -3.74 -9.65 -3.16
CA THR A 87 -2.94 -9.58 -1.93
C THR A 87 -2.72 -8.13 -1.49
N SER A 88 -2.28 -7.94 -0.25
CA SER A 88 -1.84 -6.64 0.25
C SER A 88 -0.67 -6.08 -0.57
N ALA A 89 0.31 -6.91 -0.92
CA ALA A 89 1.47 -6.52 -1.73
C ALA A 89 1.05 -6.03 -3.13
N GLU A 90 0.17 -6.76 -3.82
CA GLU A 90 -0.37 -6.34 -5.13
C GLU A 90 -1.10 -4.99 -5.01
N LYS A 91 -1.93 -4.81 -3.97
CA LYS A 91 -2.64 -3.55 -3.72
C LYS A 91 -1.70 -2.40 -3.40
N ALA A 92 -0.66 -2.63 -2.60
CA ALA A 92 0.35 -1.62 -2.29
C ALA A 92 1.08 -1.16 -3.55
N ALA A 93 1.50 -2.10 -4.40
CA ALA A 93 2.14 -1.80 -5.68
C ALA A 93 1.21 -1.05 -6.64
N ALA A 94 -0.03 -1.50 -6.78
CA ALA A 94 -1.03 -0.82 -7.60
C ALA A 94 -1.28 0.62 -7.12
N ARG A 95 -1.34 0.85 -5.81
CA ARG A 95 -1.42 2.20 -5.24
C ARG A 95 -0.21 3.05 -5.61
N LYS A 96 1.01 2.52 -5.52
CA LYS A 96 2.25 3.24 -5.93
C LYS A 96 2.25 3.59 -7.42
N VAL A 97 1.73 2.73 -8.29
CA VAL A 97 1.57 3.04 -9.73
C VAL A 97 0.64 4.24 -9.94
N ILE A 98 -0.50 4.26 -9.25
CA ILE A 98 -1.48 5.34 -9.37
C ILE A 98 -0.93 6.66 -8.80
N GLU A 99 -0.31 6.64 -7.63
CA GLU A 99 0.33 7.81 -7.01
C GLU A 99 1.42 8.40 -7.91
N ALA A 100 2.26 7.54 -8.50
CA ALA A 100 3.29 7.96 -9.43
C ALA A 100 2.72 8.58 -10.71
N ALA A 101 1.67 7.98 -11.30
CA ALA A 101 1.00 8.56 -12.46
C ALA A 101 0.36 9.92 -12.13
N ALA A 102 -0.29 10.06 -10.97
CA ALA A 102 -0.90 11.32 -10.55
C ALA A 102 0.14 12.44 -10.36
N SER A 103 1.36 12.09 -9.96
CA SER A 103 2.49 13.01 -9.75
C SER A 103 3.44 13.16 -10.95
N LYS A 104 3.14 12.54 -12.11
CA LYS A 104 4.01 12.50 -13.31
C LYS A 104 5.38 11.85 -13.08
N ARG A 105 5.44 10.86 -12.18
CA ARG A 105 6.65 10.09 -11.82
C ARG A 105 6.55 8.61 -12.22
N LEU A 106 5.60 8.25 -13.08
CA LEU A 106 5.46 6.89 -13.62
C LEU A 106 6.15 6.78 -14.98
N ASP A 107 6.99 5.76 -15.13
CA ASP A 107 7.44 5.23 -16.42
C ASP A 107 6.95 3.80 -16.60
N VAL A 108 6.61 3.45 -17.84
CA VAL A 108 6.23 2.09 -18.23
C VAL A 108 7.19 1.62 -19.31
N TYR A 109 7.73 0.42 -19.12
CA TYR A 109 8.61 -0.22 -20.09
C TYR A 109 8.03 -1.57 -20.51
N VAL A 110 8.03 -1.84 -21.81
CA VAL A 110 7.80 -3.18 -22.34
C VAL A 110 9.14 -3.88 -22.45
N ILE A 111 9.35 -4.88 -21.60
CA ILE A 111 10.59 -5.63 -21.53
C ILE A 111 10.39 -6.98 -22.21
N ARG A 112 11.10 -7.22 -23.30
CA ARG A 112 11.00 -8.45 -24.07
C ARG A 112 12.22 -9.33 -23.83
N THR A 113 11.98 -10.60 -23.54
CA THR A 113 12.99 -11.65 -23.51
C THR A 113 12.68 -12.63 -24.63
N PRO A 114 13.32 -12.48 -25.81
CA PRO A 114 13.18 -13.43 -26.90
C PRO A 114 13.65 -14.82 -26.47
N HIS A 115 13.13 -15.87 -27.10
CA HIS A 115 13.64 -17.22 -26.87
C HIS A 115 13.50 -18.08 -28.12
N THR A 116 14.41 -19.04 -28.28
CA THR A 116 14.33 -20.08 -29.31
C THR A 116 14.29 -21.43 -28.61
N LEU A 117 13.22 -22.21 -28.83
CA LEU A 117 13.03 -23.52 -28.18
C LEU A 117 13.17 -23.49 -26.65
N GLY A 118 12.68 -22.43 -26.00
CA GLY A 118 12.74 -22.26 -24.55
C GLY A 118 14.06 -21.74 -24.00
N ILE A 119 15.06 -21.52 -24.85
CA ILE A 119 16.35 -20.92 -24.46
C ILE A 119 16.23 -19.40 -24.59
N PRO A 120 16.28 -18.63 -23.48
CA PRO A 120 16.17 -17.17 -23.54
C PRO A 120 17.39 -16.54 -24.21
N SER A 121 17.16 -15.47 -24.97
CA SER A 121 18.18 -14.58 -25.52
C SER A 121 18.30 -13.31 -24.66
N THR A 122 19.05 -12.32 -25.14
CA THR A 122 19.24 -11.03 -24.46
C THR A 122 17.91 -10.30 -24.29
N THR A 123 17.58 -9.96 -23.06
CA THR A 123 16.43 -9.11 -22.71
C THR A 123 16.65 -7.69 -23.23
N VAL A 124 15.64 -7.13 -23.88
CA VAL A 124 15.66 -5.78 -24.47
C VAL A 124 14.46 -4.94 -24.03
N VAL A 125 14.64 -3.62 -24.01
CA VAL A 125 13.53 -2.66 -23.89
C VAL A 125 12.93 -2.48 -25.28
N GLU A 126 11.74 -3.00 -25.51
CA GLU A 126 11.04 -2.86 -26.80
C GLU A 126 10.35 -1.51 -26.93
N ALA A 127 9.79 -1.02 -25.83
CA ALA A 127 9.14 0.28 -25.76
C ALA A 127 9.30 0.89 -24.37
N SER A 128 9.36 2.22 -24.31
CA SER A 128 9.33 3.00 -23.08
C SER A 128 8.35 4.15 -23.23
N SER A 129 7.59 4.45 -22.18
CA SER A 129 6.63 5.55 -22.17
C SER A 129 6.56 6.18 -20.78
N SER A 130 6.77 7.49 -20.73
CA SER A 130 6.56 8.27 -19.51
C SER A 130 5.10 8.67 -19.35
N THR A 131 4.73 9.05 -18.12
CA THR A 131 3.37 9.47 -17.77
C THR A 131 2.80 10.52 -18.75
N THR A 132 1.69 10.19 -19.40
CA THR A 132 0.95 11.12 -20.27
C THR A 132 0.00 12.00 -19.45
N ARG A 133 -0.55 13.05 -20.09
CA ARG A 133 -1.64 13.85 -19.49
C ARG A 133 -2.91 13.01 -19.23
N GLY A 134 -3.19 12.04 -20.11
CA GLY A 134 -4.31 11.11 -19.99
C GLY A 134 -4.17 10.21 -18.77
N ALA A 135 -3.03 9.55 -18.62
CA ALA A 135 -2.73 8.69 -17.48
C ALA A 135 -2.75 9.45 -16.15
N LYS A 136 -2.22 10.68 -16.10
CA LYS A 136 -2.32 11.53 -14.91
C LYS A 136 -3.78 11.80 -14.52
N ARG A 137 -4.62 12.19 -15.47
CA ARG A 137 -6.05 12.48 -15.22
C ARG A 137 -6.78 11.23 -14.74
N LEU A 138 -6.54 10.08 -15.37
CA LEU A 138 -7.10 8.80 -14.94
C LEU A 138 -6.69 8.49 -13.50
N ALA A 139 -5.40 8.60 -13.18
CA ALA A 139 -4.89 8.30 -11.84
C ALA A 139 -5.52 9.21 -10.77
N GLN A 140 -5.65 10.51 -11.05
CA GLN A 140 -6.33 11.46 -10.15
C GLN A 140 -7.80 11.11 -9.94
N GLN A 141 -8.51 10.67 -10.99
CA GLN A 141 -9.90 10.19 -10.87
C GLN A 141 -9.98 8.95 -9.96
N VAL A 142 -9.05 8.01 -10.12
CA VAL A 142 -9.03 6.80 -9.27
C VAL A 142 -8.77 7.18 -7.83
N LEU A 143 -7.76 8.00 -7.53
CA LEU A 143 -7.50 8.50 -6.17
C LEU A 143 -8.71 9.19 -5.56
N GLY A 144 -9.37 10.08 -6.32
CA GLY A 144 -10.59 10.76 -5.88
C GLY A 144 -11.75 9.80 -5.60
N SER A 145 -11.86 8.69 -6.34
CA SER A 145 -12.88 7.66 -6.10
C SER A 145 -12.58 6.78 -4.88
N LEU A 146 -11.30 6.55 -4.57
CA LEU A 146 -10.87 5.80 -3.38
C LEU A 146 -11.05 6.62 -2.09
N GLN A 147 -10.93 7.95 -2.17
CA GLN A 147 -11.12 8.84 -1.02
C GLN A 147 -12.58 9.08 -0.69
N LYS A 148 -13.50 8.94 -1.66
CA LYS A 148 -14.93 9.03 -1.36
C LYS A 148 -15.25 7.92 -0.36
N PRO A 149 -15.66 8.26 0.88
CA PRO A 149 -16.05 7.24 1.84
C PRO A 149 -17.08 6.38 1.11
N ALA A 150 -16.86 5.07 1.09
CA ALA A 150 -17.86 4.15 0.59
C ALA A 150 -19.15 4.57 1.28
N ARG A 151 -20.09 5.14 0.50
CA ARG A 151 -21.40 5.51 1.02
C ARG A 151 -22.00 4.17 1.36
N ALA A 152 -21.75 3.74 2.58
CA ALA A 152 -22.28 2.53 3.12
C ALA A 152 -23.76 2.86 3.22
N SER A 153 -24.52 2.49 2.18
CA SER A 153 -25.96 2.40 2.20
C SER A 153 -26.32 1.24 3.11
N ILE A 154 -25.90 1.34 4.38
CA ILE A 154 -26.44 0.54 5.45
C ILE A 154 -27.80 1.19 5.68
N VAL A 155 -28.78 0.73 4.91
CA VAL A 155 -30.19 0.83 5.26
C VAL A 155 -30.38 -0.09 6.47
N ALA A 156 -29.81 0.31 7.61
CA ALA A 156 -30.13 -0.27 8.89
C ALA A 156 -31.49 0.31 9.27
N LYS A 157 -32.56 -0.43 8.98
CA LYS A 157 -33.79 -0.31 9.76
C LYS A 157 -33.43 -0.70 11.20
N THR A 158 -33.02 0.26 12.01
CA THR A 158 -32.82 0.05 13.46
C THR A 158 -33.27 1.30 14.21
N PRO A 159 -34.03 1.17 15.32
CA PRO A 159 -34.79 2.27 15.91
C PRO A 159 -33.92 3.38 16.52
N SER A 160 -34.54 4.55 16.61
CA SER A 160 -34.05 5.93 16.57
C SER A 160 -33.20 6.49 17.72
N ALA A 161 -32.84 5.74 18.77
CA ALA A 161 -32.52 6.45 20.01
C ALA A 161 -31.03 6.73 20.34
N ALA A 162 -30.02 6.04 19.79
CA ALA A 162 -28.68 6.13 20.44
C ALA A 162 -27.38 5.84 19.65
N ARG A 163 -27.30 5.85 18.30
CA ARG A 163 -26.11 5.30 17.58
C ARG A 163 -25.43 6.16 16.50
N SER A 164 -25.77 7.44 16.33
CA SER A 164 -25.66 8.07 15.00
C SER A 164 -24.30 8.66 14.56
N VAL A 165 -23.21 8.66 15.33
CA VAL A 165 -22.02 9.47 14.94
C VAL A 165 -20.71 8.69 14.71
N THR A 166 -20.54 7.47 15.25
CA THR A 166 -19.18 6.91 15.38
C THR A 166 -18.73 5.86 14.34
N ARG A 167 -19.61 5.35 13.47
CA ARG A 167 -19.33 4.06 12.79
C ARG A 167 -18.85 4.11 11.33
N GLY A 168 -19.04 5.22 10.60
CA GLY A 168 -18.82 5.24 9.14
C GLY A 168 -17.40 5.57 8.68
N LEU A 169 -16.73 6.52 9.33
CA LEU A 169 -15.43 7.06 8.85
C LEU A 169 -14.21 6.29 9.37
N ALA A 170 -14.34 5.60 10.51
CA ALA A 170 -13.23 4.87 11.10
C ALA A 170 -12.76 3.68 10.23
N VAL A 171 -13.66 2.99 9.54
CA VAL A 171 -13.37 1.66 8.96
C VAL A 171 -12.43 1.70 7.75
N VAL A 172 -12.45 2.75 6.91
CA VAL A 172 -11.68 2.77 5.64
C VAL A 172 -10.22 3.19 5.84
N GLY A 173 -9.95 4.22 6.65
CA GLY A 173 -8.56 4.62 6.96
C GLY A 173 -7.79 3.52 7.69
N VAL A 174 -8.50 2.78 8.53
CA VAL A 174 -8.01 1.65 9.33
C VAL A 174 -7.48 0.49 8.51
N VAL A 175 -8.14 0.16 7.41
CA VAL A 175 -7.70 -0.96 6.57
C VAL A 175 -6.41 -0.57 5.83
N VAL A 176 -6.30 0.68 5.37
CA VAL A 176 -5.12 1.14 4.64
C VAL A 176 -3.89 1.20 5.55
N ASP A 177 -4.04 1.79 6.74
CA ASP A 177 -2.96 1.90 7.72
C ASP A 177 -2.50 0.52 8.22
N ALA A 178 -3.42 -0.38 8.55
CA ALA A 178 -3.08 -1.75 8.95
C ALA A 178 -2.31 -2.51 7.86
N THR A 179 -2.61 -2.29 6.58
CA THR A 179 -1.87 -2.95 5.49
C THR A 179 -0.45 -2.42 5.30
N GLU A 180 -0.21 -1.12 5.44
CA GLU A 180 1.13 -0.54 5.32
C GLU A 180 2.02 -0.98 6.50
N ARG A 181 1.44 -1.04 7.70
CA ARG A 181 2.14 -1.52 8.90
C ARG A 181 2.48 -3.01 8.86
N MET A 182 1.57 -3.85 8.35
CA MET A 182 1.87 -5.28 8.15
C MET A 182 3.02 -5.51 7.16
N GLU A 183 3.11 -4.66 6.12
CA GLU A 183 4.22 -4.71 5.17
C GLU A 183 5.55 -4.26 5.80
N ASN A 184 5.54 -3.22 6.64
CA ASN A 184 6.72 -2.82 7.43
C ASN A 184 7.19 -3.95 8.36
N VAL A 185 6.26 -4.68 9.00
CA VAL A 185 6.59 -5.85 9.83
C VAL A 185 7.20 -6.99 9.00
N ARG A 186 6.67 -7.25 7.79
CA ARG A 186 7.23 -8.26 6.88
C ARG A 186 8.67 -7.90 6.47
N GLN A 187 8.88 -6.65 6.05
CA GLN A 187 10.21 -6.16 5.66
C GLN A 187 11.20 -6.19 6.83
N ALA A 188 10.75 -5.87 8.06
CA ALA A 188 11.60 -5.99 9.24
C ALA A 188 11.99 -7.45 9.56
N ASN A 189 11.09 -8.41 9.32
CA ASN A 189 11.42 -9.84 9.47
C ASN A 189 12.43 -10.31 8.43
N GLU A 190 12.28 -9.89 7.17
CA GLU A 190 13.24 -10.17 6.10
C GLU A 190 14.60 -9.54 6.40
N ALA A 191 14.63 -8.28 6.84
CA ALA A 191 15.86 -7.60 7.22
C ALA A 191 16.59 -8.26 8.41
N VAL A 192 15.88 -8.90 9.35
CA VAL A 192 16.53 -9.72 10.41
C VAL A 192 17.09 -11.02 9.83
N ALA A 193 16.37 -11.67 8.93
CA ALA A 193 16.83 -12.90 8.28
C ALA A 193 18.11 -12.64 7.47
N ASP A 194 18.19 -11.48 6.84
CA ASP A 194 19.35 -11.04 6.05
C ASP A 194 20.48 -10.43 6.92
N GLY A 195 20.31 -10.35 8.24
CA GLY A 195 21.29 -9.77 9.16
C GLY A 195 21.48 -8.25 9.03
N LEU A 196 20.56 -7.56 8.36
CA LEU A 196 20.60 -6.11 8.12
C LEU A 196 20.18 -5.30 9.35
N ILE A 197 19.32 -5.85 10.20
CA ILE A 197 18.90 -5.22 11.45
C ILE A 197 19.01 -6.20 12.61
N SER A 198 19.22 -5.69 13.82
CA SER A 198 19.26 -6.53 15.02
C SER A 198 17.85 -7.02 15.39
N ARG A 199 17.76 -8.13 16.15
CA ARG A 199 16.48 -8.59 16.72
C ARG A 199 15.82 -7.51 17.60
N LYS A 200 16.62 -6.69 18.30
CA LYS A 200 16.17 -5.55 19.11
C LYS A 200 15.45 -4.52 18.24
N ASP A 201 16.03 -4.15 17.10
CA ASP A 201 15.45 -3.16 16.19
C ASP A 201 14.14 -3.66 15.55
N ARG A 202 14.08 -4.95 15.21
CA ARG A 202 12.84 -5.59 14.73
C ARG A 202 11.72 -5.52 15.77
N GLU A 203 12.01 -5.89 17.02
CA GLU A 203 11.00 -5.87 18.08
C GLU A 203 10.50 -4.45 18.36
N VAL A 204 11.40 -3.45 18.34
CA VAL A 204 11.02 -2.04 18.44
C VAL A 204 10.09 -1.67 17.27
N LEU A 205 10.40 -2.06 16.04
CA LEU A 205 9.57 -1.79 14.86
C LEU A 205 8.17 -2.42 14.96
N ILE A 206 8.08 -3.71 15.31
CA ILE A 206 6.79 -4.41 15.43
C ILE A 206 5.91 -3.75 16.51
N VAL A 207 6.52 -3.44 17.66
CA VAL A 207 5.80 -2.80 18.77
C VAL A 207 5.39 -1.39 18.43
N ARG A 208 6.27 -0.63 17.76
CA ARG A 208 5.98 0.72 17.28
C ARG A 208 4.74 0.73 16.39
N GLU A 209 4.65 -0.20 15.46
CA GLU A 209 3.52 -0.29 14.53
C GLU A 209 2.22 -0.77 15.20
N ALA A 210 2.31 -1.81 16.04
CA ALA A 210 1.15 -2.34 16.76
C ALA A 210 0.60 -1.32 17.78
N ALA A 211 1.48 -0.65 18.50
CA ALA A 211 1.12 0.34 19.51
C ALA A 211 0.67 1.65 18.85
N GLY A 212 1.26 2.05 17.73
CA GLY A 212 0.82 3.17 16.90
C GLY A 212 -0.64 3.01 16.44
N MET A 213 -1.02 1.80 16.00
CA MET A 213 -2.42 1.47 15.73
C MET A 213 -3.31 1.72 16.95
N ALA A 214 -3.03 1.04 18.08
CA ALA A 214 -3.85 1.13 19.28
C ALA A 214 -3.97 2.57 19.81
N GLY A 215 -2.86 3.30 19.83
CA GLY A 215 -2.81 4.71 20.22
C GLY A 215 -3.58 5.61 19.26
N GLY A 216 -3.43 5.39 17.95
CA GLY A 216 -4.20 6.09 16.93
C GLY A 216 -5.69 5.88 17.09
N TRP A 217 -6.15 4.67 17.39
CA TRP A 217 -7.57 4.39 17.62
C TRP A 217 -8.14 5.09 18.85
N VAL A 218 -7.46 4.97 19.99
CA VAL A 218 -7.88 5.61 21.24
C VAL A 218 -7.85 7.12 21.08
N GLY A 219 -6.80 7.65 20.47
CA GLY A 219 -6.67 9.05 20.13
C GLY A 219 -7.77 9.54 19.20
N ALA A 220 -8.10 8.79 18.14
CA ALA A 220 -9.16 9.14 17.21
C ALA A 220 -10.53 9.19 17.88
N LEU A 221 -10.82 8.23 18.76
CA LEU A 221 -12.07 8.20 19.50
C LEU A 221 -12.17 9.41 20.46
N ALA A 222 -11.10 9.68 21.20
CA ALA A 222 -11.04 10.81 22.13
C ALA A 222 -11.13 12.16 21.39
N GLY A 223 -10.38 12.30 20.31
CA GLY A 223 -10.37 13.47 19.46
C GLY A 223 -11.72 13.70 18.77
N ALA A 224 -12.38 12.65 18.27
CA ALA A 224 -13.71 12.79 17.66
C ALA A 224 -14.76 13.26 18.67
N LYS A 225 -14.68 12.78 19.91
CA LYS A 225 -15.56 13.23 20.99
C LYS A 225 -15.31 14.70 21.36
N GLY A 226 -14.05 15.08 21.54
CA GLY A 226 -13.67 16.46 21.89
C GLY A 226 -13.96 17.46 20.77
N GLY A 227 -13.59 17.11 19.53
CA GLY A 227 -13.86 17.92 18.35
C GLY A 227 -15.36 18.04 18.06
N GLY A 228 -16.14 16.98 18.27
CA GLY A 228 -17.59 17.03 18.10
C GLY A 228 -18.26 17.97 19.10
N ALA A 229 -17.83 17.95 20.36
CA ALA A 229 -18.32 18.87 21.38
C ALA A 229 -17.97 20.34 21.05
N PHE A 230 -16.73 20.60 20.64
CA PHE A 230 -16.28 21.95 20.27
C PHE A 230 -16.97 22.47 19.00
N GLY A 231 -17.12 21.61 17.99
CA GLY A 231 -17.82 21.94 16.76
C GLY A 231 -19.31 22.22 16.99
N ALA A 232 -19.94 21.50 17.92
CA ALA A 232 -21.34 21.74 18.29
C ALA A 232 -21.56 23.14 18.89
N MET A 233 -20.61 23.61 19.71
CA MET A 233 -20.67 24.97 20.28
C MET A 233 -20.62 26.07 19.21
N ILE A 234 -19.86 25.85 18.12
CA ILE A 234 -19.63 26.88 17.10
C ILE A 234 -20.69 26.85 16.00
N GLY A 235 -21.12 25.66 15.57
CA GLY A 235 -21.92 25.48 14.35
C GLY A 235 -23.17 24.61 14.53
N GLY A 236 -23.60 24.34 15.76
CA GLY A 236 -24.75 23.48 16.03
C GLY A 236 -24.55 22.05 15.49
N PRO A 237 -25.60 21.35 15.03
CA PRO A 237 -25.51 19.95 14.60
C PRO A 237 -24.52 19.70 13.46
N TRP A 238 -24.41 20.65 12.51
CA TRP A 238 -23.46 20.57 11.39
C TRP A 238 -22.03 20.83 11.85
N GLY A 239 -21.83 21.78 12.77
CA GLY A 239 -20.55 22.00 13.43
C GLY A 239 -20.09 20.79 14.24
N ALA A 240 -20.99 20.10 14.93
CA ALA A 240 -20.68 18.88 15.68
C ALA A 240 -20.11 17.76 14.79
N THR A 241 -20.71 17.58 13.61
CA THR A 241 -20.25 16.58 12.65
C THR A 241 -18.88 16.95 12.09
N GLY A 242 -18.70 18.21 11.64
CA GLY A 242 -17.41 18.68 11.13
C GLY A 242 -16.29 18.61 12.18
N GLY A 243 -16.60 19.04 13.40
CA GLY A 243 -15.68 18.99 14.53
C GLY A 243 -15.29 17.57 14.92
N ALA A 244 -16.21 16.61 14.89
CA ALA A 244 -15.90 15.20 15.20
C ALA A 244 -14.95 14.57 14.18
N VAL A 245 -15.06 14.92 12.89
CA VAL A 245 -14.14 14.44 11.86
C VAL A 245 -12.75 15.05 12.05
N ILE A 246 -12.66 16.37 12.22
CA ILE A 246 -11.38 17.08 12.41
C ILE A 246 -10.69 16.60 13.70
N GLY A 247 -11.45 16.54 14.79
CA GLY A 247 -10.96 16.06 16.08
C GLY A 247 -10.53 14.59 16.02
N GLY A 248 -11.26 13.74 15.30
CA GLY A 248 -10.89 12.33 15.13
C GLY A 248 -9.56 12.15 14.40
N VAL A 249 -9.30 12.94 13.35
CA VAL A 249 -8.01 12.91 12.64
C VAL A 249 -6.88 13.44 13.52
N ALA A 250 -7.08 14.59 14.19
CA ALA A 250 -6.07 15.18 15.07
C ALA A 250 -5.74 14.27 16.26
N GLY A 251 -6.77 13.65 16.84
CA GLY A 251 -6.64 12.70 17.93
C GLY A 251 -5.91 11.43 17.50
N TYR A 252 -6.17 10.91 16.30
CA TYR A 252 -5.44 9.75 15.76
C TYR A 252 -3.94 10.02 15.71
N VAL A 253 -3.54 11.13 15.10
CA VAL A 253 -2.13 11.52 14.96
C VAL A 253 -1.46 11.73 16.33
N ALA A 254 -2.15 12.40 17.27
CA ALA A 254 -1.62 12.63 18.60
C ALA A 254 -1.50 11.35 19.44
N GLY A 255 -2.49 10.46 19.34
CA GLY A 255 -2.51 9.17 20.04
C GLY A 255 -1.46 8.21 19.53
N GLU A 256 -1.23 8.19 18.21
CA GLU A 256 -0.15 7.44 17.58
C GLU A 256 1.21 7.91 18.13
N ALA A 257 1.50 9.21 18.07
CA ALA A 257 2.77 9.77 18.54
C ALA A 257 3.04 9.53 20.04
N ALA A 258 2.00 9.56 20.89
CA ALA A 258 2.12 9.34 22.32
C ALA A 258 2.42 7.86 22.65
N VAL A 259 1.68 6.95 22.04
CA VAL A 259 1.85 5.50 22.29
C VAL A 259 3.13 4.98 21.64
N GLU A 260 3.51 5.48 20.47
CA GLU A 260 4.76 5.14 19.80
C GLU A 260 5.99 5.42 20.68
N LYS A 261 6.02 6.60 21.33
CA LYS A 261 7.09 6.98 22.27
C LYS A 261 7.11 6.08 23.51
N ALA A 262 5.94 5.82 24.09
CA ALA A 262 5.82 4.96 25.28
C ALA A 262 6.24 3.51 25.00
N ALA A 263 5.81 2.97 23.86
CA ALA A 263 6.09 1.60 23.46
C ALA A 263 7.56 1.41 23.08
N THR A 264 8.16 2.37 22.35
CA THR A 264 9.60 2.37 22.05
C THR A 264 10.45 2.46 23.32
N TRP A 265 10.05 3.29 24.29
CA TRP A 265 10.71 3.38 25.58
C TRP A 265 10.63 2.07 26.38
N GLY A 266 9.45 1.44 26.43
CA GLY A 266 9.23 0.18 27.14
C GLY A 266 10.06 -0.98 26.58
N VAL A 267 10.11 -1.13 25.25
CA VAL A 267 10.92 -2.17 24.60
C VAL A 267 12.41 -1.94 24.85
N ARG A 268 12.89 -0.69 24.77
CA ARG A 268 14.29 -0.38 25.07
C ARG A 268 14.66 -0.75 26.51
N LYS A 269 13.80 -0.41 27.49
CA LYS A 269 14.03 -0.77 28.89
C LYS A 269 14.03 -2.29 29.14
N LEU A 270 13.18 -3.04 28.45
CA LEU A 270 13.19 -4.51 28.48
C LEU A 270 14.53 -5.08 28.00
N HIS A 271 15.01 -4.60 26.85
CA HIS A 271 16.31 -5.03 26.30
C HIS A 271 17.49 -4.61 27.16
N ASP A 272 17.46 -3.40 27.74
CA ASP A 272 18.52 -2.91 28.63
C ASP A 272 18.58 -3.72 29.94
N ALA A 273 17.47 -4.35 30.33
CA ALA A 273 17.40 -5.31 31.44
C ALA A 273 17.84 -6.74 31.05
N GLY A 274 18.34 -6.94 29.83
CA GLY A 274 18.78 -8.25 29.33
C GLY A 274 17.63 -9.21 28.98
N SER A 275 16.40 -8.72 28.88
CA SER A 275 15.21 -9.51 28.55
C SER A 275 14.70 -9.18 27.15
N THR A 276 14.03 -10.13 26.50
CA THR A 276 13.32 -9.90 25.23
C THR A 276 11.82 -9.81 25.48
N MET A 277 11.06 -9.33 24.49
CA MET A 277 9.60 -9.41 24.58
C MET A 277 9.09 -10.84 24.71
N GLU A 278 9.78 -11.79 24.07
CA GLU A 278 9.41 -13.20 24.07
C GLU A 278 9.59 -13.83 25.45
N SER A 279 10.69 -13.52 26.16
CA SER A 279 10.89 -13.98 27.54
C SER A 279 9.93 -13.32 28.51
N ALA A 280 9.63 -12.03 28.33
CA ALA A 280 8.65 -11.33 29.15
C ALA A 280 7.24 -11.91 28.99
N TRP A 281 6.83 -12.26 27.76
CA TRP A 281 5.53 -12.85 27.49
C TRP A 281 5.37 -14.24 28.11
N ARG A 282 6.39 -15.11 27.98
CA ARG A 282 6.37 -16.46 28.58
C ARG A 282 6.39 -16.48 30.11
N ASN A 283 6.84 -15.40 30.74
CA ASN A 283 6.85 -15.30 32.21
C ASN A 283 5.55 -14.70 32.77
N ALA A 284 4.75 -14.05 31.91
CA ALA A 284 3.49 -13.42 32.29
C ALA A 284 2.28 -14.37 32.22
N TRP A 285 2.43 -15.52 31.58
CA TRP A 285 1.39 -16.52 31.31
C TRP A 285 1.96 -17.93 31.46
#